data_AF-A0A3N5GTU5-F1
#
_entry.id   AF-A0A3N5GTU5-F1
#
_cell.length_a   1.000
_cell.length_b   1.000
_cell.length_c   1.000
_cell.angle_alpha   90.00
_cell.angle_beta   90.00
_cell.angle_gamma   90.00
#
_symmetry.space_group_name_H-M   'P 1'
#
loop_
_entity.id
_entity.type
_entity.pdbx_description
1 polymer ?
#
loop_
_entity_poly.entity_id
_entity_poly.type
_entity_poly.pdbx_seq_one_letter_code
_entity_poly.pdbx_strand_id
1 'polypeptide(L)'
;ARADWALKQTHVGGACINETLVHVAQEELPFGGVGQSGMGHYHGKWGFDTMSKLTPVFRQSRLNGLGLFMPPYRPIVRRLLGLMKRF
;
A
#
# COMPACT_ATOMS: atom_id res chain seq x y z
N ALA A 1 29.03 -4.02 10.02
CA ALA A 1 28.87 -4.32 11.47
C ALA A 1 28.33 -3.13 12.27
N ARG A 2 29.11 -2.04 12.49
CA ARG A 2 28.62 -0.86 13.26
C ARG A 2 27.54 -0.07 12.55
N ALA A 3 27.70 0.18 11.25
CA ALA A 3 26.69 0.89 10.44
C ALA A 3 25.35 0.12 10.42
N ASP A 4 25.40 -1.19 10.17
CA ASP A 4 24.20 -2.05 10.19
C ASP A 4 23.50 -2.07 11.56
N TRP A 5 24.29 -2.06 12.65
CA TRP A 5 23.74 -1.95 14.00
C TRP A 5 23.01 -0.61 14.18
N ALA A 6 23.61 0.51 13.78
CA ALA A 6 22.99 1.83 13.89
C ALA A 6 21.67 1.89 13.09
N LEU A 7 21.68 1.43 11.84
CA LEU A 7 20.48 1.40 10.98
C LEU A 7 19.34 0.56 11.58
N LYS A 8 19.65 -0.51 12.32
CA LYS A 8 18.64 -1.34 13.01
C LYS A 8 18.06 -0.68 14.26
N GLN A 9 18.77 0.27 14.86
CA GLN A 9 18.35 0.94 16.11
C GLN A 9 17.73 2.32 15.87
N THR A 10 17.85 2.87 14.65
CA THR A 10 17.34 4.20 14.29
C THR A 10 16.22 4.11 13.26
N HIS A 11 15.21 4.96 13.41
CA HIS A 11 14.17 5.14 12.42
C HIS A 11 14.40 6.47 11.69
N VAL A 12 14.81 6.39 10.42
CA VAL A 12 15.24 7.55 9.61
C VAL A 12 14.60 7.52 8.22
N GLY A 13 14.45 8.68 7.59
CA GLY A 13 13.93 8.78 6.21
C GLY A 13 14.92 8.31 5.14
N GLY A 14 16.22 8.47 5.39
CA GLY A 14 17.30 8.02 4.51
C GLY A 14 18.64 8.04 5.24
N ALA A 15 19.60 7.27 4.75
CA ALA A 15 20.94 7.21 5.32
C ALA A 15 21.97 6.95 4.21
N CYS A 16 23.17 7.51 4.39
CA CYS A 16 24.36 7.16 3.62
C CYS A 16 25.37 6.48 4.54
N ILE A 17 26.07 5.46 4.06
CA ILE A 17 27.21 4.85 4.76
C ILE A 17 28.49 5.32 4.06
N ASN A 18 29.42 5.90 4.82
CA ASN A 18 30.70 6.45 4.33
C ASN A 18 30.59 7.65 3.36
N GLU A 19 29.41 8.26 3.25
CA GLU A 19 29.16 9.43 2.41
C GLU A 19 28.04 10.27 3.04
N THR A 20 27.82 11.48 2.54
CA THR A 20 26.71 12.36 2.92
C THR A 20 26.01 12.89 1.69
N LEU A 21 24.71 13.20 1.80
CA LEU A 21 23.87 13.84 0.77
C LEU A 21 23.64 13.04 -0.52
N VAL A 22 24.58 12.20 -0.99
CA VAL A 22 24.54 11.57 -2.32
C VAL A 22 23.28 10.72 -2.56
N HIS A 23 22.65 10.17 -1.52
CA HIS A 23 21.37 9.45 -1.68
C HIS A 23 20.24 10.33 -2.24
N VAL A 24 20.34 11.67 -2.18
CA VAL A 24 19.37 12.59 -2.80
C VAL A 24 19.53 12.64 -4.32
N ALA A 25 20.71 12.35 -4.84
CA ALA A 25 20.96 12.35 -6.28
C ALA A 25 20.54 11.03 -6.95
N GLN A 26 20.28 9.98 -6.15
CA GLN A 26 19.87 8.69 -6.68
C GLN A 26 18.37 8.66 -6.95
N GLU A 27 18.00 8.75 -8.22
CA GLU A 27 16.61 8.77 -8.66
C GLU A 27 15.87 7.46 -8.37
N GLU A 28 16.61 6.34 -8.31
CA GLU A 28 16.08 5.02 -7.95
C GLU A 28 15.99 4.76 -6.43
N LEU A 29 16.07 5.80 -5.59
CA LEU A 29 15.79 5.69 -4.16
C LEU A 29 14.61 6.58 -3.77
N PRO A 30 13.62 6.07 -3.00
CA PRO A 30 12.56 6.90 -2.47
C PRO A 30 13.13 7.91 -1.48
N PHE A 31 13.01 9.20 -1.79
CA PHE A 31 13.47 10.28 -0.91
C PHE A 31 12.29 10.88 -0.15
N GLY A 32 12.36 10.86 1.17
CA GLY A 32 11.30 11.33 2.05
C GLY A 32 11.70 11.32 3.52
N GLY A 33 10.84 11.90 4.35
CA GLY A 33 11.01 11.96 5.80
C GLY A 33 10.18 10.91 6.53
N VAL A 34 10.40 10.81 7.84
CA VAL A 34 9.55 10.05 8.76
C VAL A 34 9.37 10.79 10.08
N GLY A 35 8.14 10.81 10.61
CA GLY A 35 7.79 11.54 11.83
C GLY A 35 7.82 13.06 11.63
N GLN A 36 8.51 13.78 12.52
CA GLN A 36 8.63 15.25 12.43
C GLN A 36 9.41 15.74 11.19
N SER A 37 10.18 14.85 10.55
CA SER A 37 10.91 15.16 9.31
C SER A 37 10.04 15.06 8.05
N GLY A 38 8.79 14.59 8.16
CA GLY A 38 7.83 14.52 7.05
C GLY A 38 7.15 13.16 6.92
N MET A 39 6.36 13.03 5.84
CA MET A 39 5.67 11.80 5.45
C MET A 39 5.67 11.64 3.92
N GLY A 40 5.48 10.42 3.44
CA GLY A 40 5.56 10.10 2.02
C GLY A 40 6.99 10.16 1.49
N HIS A 41 7.13 9.94 0.18
CA HIS A 41 8.42 9.97 -0.50
C HIS A 41 8.21 10.22 -2.00
N TYR A 42 9.25 10.73 -2.66
CA TYR A 42 9.27 10.97 -4.12
C TYR A 42 10.60 10.49 -4.72
N HIS A 43 10.96 11.01 -5.89
CA HIS A 43 11.95 10.55 -6.88
C HIS A 43 11.40 9.55 -7.89
N GLY A 44 11.81 9.72 -9.16
CA GLY A 44 11.48 8.85 -10.28
C GLY A 44 10.06 8.29 -10.23
N LYS A 45 9.97 6.96 -10.15
CA LYS A 45 8.71 6.22 -10.05
C LYS A 45 7.89 6.58 -8.81
N TRP A 46 8.52 6.75 -7.64
CA TRP A 46 7.80 7.09 -6.41
C TRP A 46 7.18 8.50 -6.46
N GLY A 47 7.85 9.44 -7.14
CA GLY A 47 7.29 10.76 -7.39
C GLY A 47 6.05 10.69 -8.25
N PHE A 48 6.10 9.91 -9.34
CA PHE A 48 4.93 9.65 -10.17
C PHE A 48 3.80 8.99 -9.39
N ASP A 49 4.09 7.93 -8.61
CA ASP A 49 3.09 7.21 -7.82
C ASP A 49 2.43 8.11 -6.77
N THR A 50 3.21 8.97 -6.10
CA THR A 50 2.70 9.89 -5.05
C THR A 50 1.84 11.01 -5.62
N MET A 51 2.18 11.53 -6.81
CA MET A 51 1.42 12.59 -7.48
C MET A 51 0.30 12.05 -8.38
N SER A 52 0.18 10.73 -8.49
CA SER A 52 -0.86 10.07 -9.29
C SER A 52 -1.96 9.50 -8.42
N LYS A 53 -3.19 9.53 -8.92
CA LYS A 53 -4.28 8.76 -8.33
C LYS A 53 -4.34 7.38 -8.99
N LEU A 54 -4.02 6.33 -8.23
CA LEU A 54 -4.32 4.97 -8.66
C LEU A 54 -5.84 4.78 -8.75
N THR A 55 -6.33 4.59 -9.96
CA THR A 55 -7.76 4.40 -10.26
C THR A 55 -8.10 2.91 -10.23
N PRO A 56 -8.85 2.44 -9.23
CA PRO A 56 -9.32 1.06 -9.22
C PRO A 56 -10.39 0.87 -10.30
N VAL A 57 -10.17 -0.08 -11.22
CA VAL A 57 -11.15 -0.46 -12.24
C VAL A 57 -11.54 -1.91 -12.03
N PHE A 58 -12.81 -2.12 -11.66
CA PHE A 58 -13.38 -3.45 -11.53
C PHE A 58 -14.28 -3.76 -12.72
N ARG A 59 -13.98 -4.86 -13.42
CA ARG A 59 -14.81 -5.35 -14.53
C ARG A 59 -15.52 -6.63 -14.13
N GLN A 60 -16.81 -6.52 -13.85
CA GLN A 60 -17.64 -7.68 -13.51
C GLN A 60 -17.86 -8.59 -14.73
N SER A 61 -17.63 -9.89 -14.57
CA SER A 61 -18.00 -10.89 -15.58
C SER A 61 -19.52 -10.89 -15.86
N ARG A 62 -19.90 -11.16 -17.11
CA ARG A 62 -21.33 -11.36 -17.50
C ARG A 62 -21.95 -12.52 -16.73
N LEU A 63 -21.18 -13.57 -16.48
CA LEU A 63 -21.57 -14.69 -15.62
C LEU A 63 -21.00 -14.42 -14.22
N ASN A 64 -21.85 -13.90 -13.34
CA ASN A 64 -21.45 -13.59 -11.97
C ASN A 64 -22.51 -14.01 -10.95
N GLY A 65 -22.04 -14.25 -9.72
CA GLY A 65 -22.89 -14.63 -8.59
C GLY A 65 -23.44 -13.45 -7.81
N LEU A 66 -23.20 -12.18 -8.20
CA LEU A 66 -23.67 -11.02 -7.43
C LEU A 66 -25.20 -10.97 -7.33
N GLY A 67 -25.90 -11.44 -8.37
CA GLY A 67 -27.36 -11.55 -8.35
C GLY A 67 -27.90 -12.48 -7.25
N LEU A 68 -27.10 -13.42 -6.73
CA LEU A 68 -27.50 -14.25 -5.59
C LEU A 68 -27.61 -13.43 -4.31
N PHE A 69 -26.79 -12.38 -4.16
CA PHE A 69 -26.79 -11.47 -3.02
C PHE A 69 -27.81 -10.32 -3.17
N MET A 70 -28.59 -10.29 -4.25
CA MET A 70 -29.67 -9.33 -4.45
C MET A 70 -31.01 -9.94 -3.99
N PRO A 71 -31.93 -9.16 -3.42
CA PRO A 71 -33.28 -9.64 -3.14
C PRO A 71 -34.06 -9.93 -4.45
N PRO A 72 -35.01 -10.89 -4.46
CA PRO A 72 -35.38 -11.77 -3.35
C PRO A 72 -34.43 -12.96 -3.17
N TYR A 73 -33.86 -13.09 -1.97
CA TYR A 73 -32.92 -14.16 -1.64
C TYR A 73 -33.60 -15.54 -1.72
N ARG A 74 -33.10 -16.39 -2.62
CA ARG A 74 -33.52 -17.79 -2.74
C ARG A 74 -33.33 -18.51 -1.39
N PRO A 75 -34.15 -19.53 -1.05
CA PRO A 75 -34.08 -20.20 0.25
C PRO A 75 -32.68 -20.72 0.62
N ILE A 76 -31.92 -21.21 -0.37
CA ILE A 76 -30.55 -21.67 -0.18
C ILE A 76 -29.58 -20.54 0.17
N VAL A 77 -29.73 -19.37 -0.48
CA VAL A 77 -28.90 -18.19 -0.19
C VAL A 77 -29.26 -17.60 1.17
N ARG A 78 -30.54 -17.59 1.53
CA ARG A 78 -31.00 -17.17 2.87
C ARG A 78 -30.41 -18.06 3.98
N ARG A 79 -30.33 -19.37 3.75
CA ARG A 79 -29.71 -20.33 4.69
C ARG A 79 -28.20 -20.10 4.81
N LEU A 80 -27.51 -19.86 3.70
CA LEU A 80 -26.08 -19.51 3.66
C LEU A 80 -25.78 -18.19 4.36
N LEU A 81 -26.55 -17.13 4.07
CA LEU A 81 -26.45 -15.84 4.76
C LEU A 81 -26.74 -15.98 6.27
N GLY A 82 -27.68 -16.83 6.65
CA GLY A 82 -27.97 -17.14 8.06
C GLY A 82 -26.82 -17.83 8.79
N LEU A 83 -26.04 -18.66 8.09
CA LEU A 83 -24.82 -19.28 8.63
C LEU A 83 -23.69 -18.27 8.78
N MET A 84 -23.54 -17.35 7.81
CA MET A 84 -22.53 -16.29 7.87
C MET A 84 -22.80 -15.27 8.98
N LYS A 85 -24.06 -15.00 9.32
CA LYS A 85 -24.46 -14.08 10.41
C LYS A 85 -24.32 -14.68 11.82
N ARG A 86 -23.97 -15.97 11.92
CA ARG A 86 -23.89 -16.72 13.19
C ARG A 86 -22.46 -16.84 13.73
N PHE A 87 -21.49 -16.38 12.95
CA PHE A 87 -20.14 -16.02 13.39
C PHE A 87 -20.08 -14.49 13.53
#